data_AF-A0A8I1MNB5-F1
#
_entry.id   AF-A0A8I1MNB5-F1
#
_cell.length_a   1.000
_cell.length_b   1.000
_cell.length_c   1.000
_cell.angle_alpha   90.00
_cell.angle_beta   90.00
_cell.angle_gamma   90.00
#
_symmetry.space_group_name_H-M   'P 1'
#
loop_
_entity.id
_entity.type
_entity.pdbx_description
1 polymer ?
#
loop_
_entity_poly.entity_id
_entity_poly.type
_entity_poly.pdbx_seq_one_letter_code
_entity_poly.pdbx_strand_id
1 'polypeptide(L)'
;MRIRKYISVLALGASMASSSFAEEPPKPPFVAERAPEMSKWTVSFQYGNKEGARPTALTLVGQRIARLEVTKTGRIKLLLSSFSGGATQEIWAQGPLLVLRDPAFQQKIVRRNAQPGGDFPEFAWISASNFKGRETVDKKECLVFTGEFYPLQFADPALYVIVTADDPPQIDLGSKVPVTAYIDPVTRFPVKLVVGDDTRTYTFTDAPEQALVIPQDFQAALADVQQRYNALVKPLSPP
;
A
#
# COMPACT_ATOMS: atom_id res chain seq x y z
N MET A 1 -81.39 18.76 -5.10
CA MET A 1 -80.47 18.98 -3.96
C MET A 1 -79.61 17.71 -3.84
N ARG A 2 -78.36 17.74 -4.33
CA ARG A 2 -77.50 16.55 -4.51
C ARG A 2 -76.54 16.40 -3.33
N ILE A 3 -76.57 15.24 -2.66
CA ILE A 3 -75.65 14.86 -1.57
C ILE A 3 -74.41 14.22 -2.20
N ARG A 4 -73.23 14.81 -2.00
CA ARG A 4 -71.93 14.19 -2.33
C ARG A 4 -71.39 13.48 -1.10
N LYS A 5 -71.17 12.17 -1.20
CA LYS A 5 -70.39 11.37 -0.25
C LYS A 5 -68.91 11.47 -0.61
N TYR A 6 -68.06 11.89 0.33
CA TYR A 6 -66.61 11.79 0.24
C TYR A 6 -66.17 10.44 0.84
N ILE A 7 -65.43 9.64 0.07
CA ILE A 7 -64.76 8.44 0.54
C ILE A 7 -63.30 8.81 0.75
N SER A 8 -62.86 8.83 2.01
CA SER A 8 -61.45 8.96 2.39
C SER A 8 -60.78 7.60 2.22
N VAL A 9 -59.80 7.50 1.32
CA VAL A 9 -58.92 6.35 1.22
C VAL A 9 -57.73 6.58 2.16
N LEU A 10 -57.70 5.88 3.29
CA LEU A 10 -56.51 5.77 4.12
C LEU A 10 -55.51 4.84 3.43
N ALA A 11 -54.38 5.39 2.98
CA ALA A 11 -53.23 4.59 2.59
C ALA A 11 -52.44 4.22 3.85
N LEU A 12 -52.51 2.95 4.28
CA LEU A 12 -51.56 2.40 5.25
C LEU A 12 -50.21 2.23 4.54
N GLY A 13 -49.26 3.12 4.82
CA GLY A 13 -47.87 2.93 4.47
C GLY A 13 -47.26 1.83 5.35
N ALA A 14 -47.01 0.65 4.77
CA ALA A 14 -46.18 -0.36 5.38
C ALA A 14 -44.71 0.06 5.24
N SER A 15 -44.11 0.55 6.33
CA SER A 15 -42.67 0.76 6.42
C SER A 15 -41.98 -0.61 6.43
N MET A 16 -41.44 -1.04 5.29
CA MET A 16 -40.52 -2.17 5.26
C MET A 16 -39.20 -1.74 5.90
N ALA A 17 -38.96 -2.22 7.12
CA ALA A 17 -37.63 -2.19 7.71
C ALA A 17 -36.74 -3.17 6.95
N SER A 18 -35.83 -2.65 6.13
CA SER A 18 -34.76 -3.44 5.54
C SER A 18 -33.83 -3.91 6.65
N SER A 19 -34.00 -5.13 7.13
CA SER A 19 -33.01 -5.80 7.98
C SER A 19 -31.77 -6.09 7.13
N SER A 20 -30.78 -5.19 7.15
CA SER A 20 -29.45 -5.51 6.62
C SER A 20 -28.83 -6.54 7.57
N PHE A 21 -28.92 -7.82 7.21
CA PHE A 21 -28.03 -8.81 7.80
C PHE A 21 -26.60 -8.35 7.48
N ALA A 22 -25.80 -8.11 8.51
CA ALA A 22 -24.38 -7.84 8.33
C ALA A 22 -23.77 -9.04 7.61
N GLU A 23 -23.21 -8.80 6.44
CA GLU A 23 -22.62 -9.83 5.60
C GLU A 23 -21.48 -10.53 6.35
N GLU A 24 -21.49 -11.88 6.35
CA GLU A 24 -20.43 -12.63 7.01
C GLU A 24 -19.09 -12.45 6.27
N PRO A 25 -17.99 -12.18 6.98
CA PRO A 25 -16.68 -12.08 6.34
C PRO A 25 -16.31 -13.39 5.64
N PRO A 26 -15.63 -13.34 4.49
CA PRO A 26 -15.14 -14.54 3.82
C PRO A 26 -14.08 -15.25 4.69
N LYS A 27 -13.75 -16.50 4.36
CA LYS A 27 -12.66 -17.20 5.05
C LYS A 27 -11.31 -16.52 4.77
N PRO A 28 -10.44 -16.39 5.78
CA PRO A 28 -9.08 -15.88 5.58
C PRO A 28 -8.26 -16.84 4.68
N PRO A 29 -7.15 -16.36 4.07
CA PRO A 29 -6.62 -15.01 4.17
C PRO A 29 -7.47 -13.97 3.44
N PHE A 30 -7.60 -12.78 4.04
CA PHE A 30 -8.38 -11.67 3.48
C PHE A 30 -7.63 -10.90 2.41
N VAL A 31 -6.30 -10.87 2.50
CA VAL A 31 -5.37 -10.28 1.54
C VAL A 31 -4.25 -11.28 1.30
N ALA A 32 -3.80 -11.43 0.06
CA ALA A 32 -2.65 -12.26 -0.24
C ALA A 32 -1.40 -11.65 0.41
N GLU A 33 -0.57 -12.44 1.08
CA GLU A 33 0.68 -11.93 1.65
C GLU A 33 1.72 -11.63 0.54
N ARG A 34 1.68 -12.40 -0.55
CA ARG A 34 2.65 -12.35 -1.65
C ARG A 34 1.96 -12.31 -3.00
N ALA A 35 2.51 -11.52 -3.91
CA ALA A 35 2.19 -11.61 -5.33
C ALA A 35 2.83 -12.87 -5.95
N PRO A 36 2.30 -13.38 -7.08
CA PRO A 36 2.89 -14.51 -7.80
C PRO A 36 4.36 -14.24 -8.19
N GLU A 37 5.17 -15.29 -8.34
CA GLU A 37 6.60 -15.14 -8.60
C GLU A 37 6.92 -14.40 -9.88
N MET A 38 6.07 -14.49 -10.89
CA MET A 38 6.19 -13.77 -12.16
C MET A 38 5.02 -12.80 -12.25
N SER A 39 5.17 -11.60 -11.68
CA SER A 39 4.09 -10.62 -11.62
C SER A 39 4.58 -9.20 -11.82
N LYS A 40 3.68 -8.37 -12.35
CA LYS A 40 3.84 -6.93 -12.46
C LYS A 40 2.63 -6.24 -11.88
N TRP A 41 2.87 -5.16 -11.15
CA TRP A 41 1.80 -4.26 -10.74
C TRP A 41 2.28 -2.83 -10.63
N THR A 42 1.32 -1.91 -10.69
CA THR A 42 1.53 -0.48 -10.45
C THR A 42 0.73 -0.05 -9.23
N VAL A 43 1.31 0.84 -8.43
CA VAL A 43 0.61 1.61 -7.41
C VAL A 43 0.59 3.07 -7.85
N SER A 44 -0.59 3.61 -8.07
CA SER A 44 -0.78 5.04 -8.38
C SER A 44 -1.20 5.78 -7.12
N PHE A 45 -0.56 6.92 -6.85
CA PHE A 45 -0.78 7.71 -5.65
C PHE A 45 -1.52 8.99 -6.00
N GLN A 46 -2.60 9.26 -5.27
CA GLN A 46 -3.36 10.51 -5.31
C GLN A 46 -3.41 11.07 -3.90
N TYR A 47 -3.06 12.34 -3.73
CA TYR A 47 -3.04 12.99 -2.43
C TYR A 47 -4.18 13.99 -2.33
N GLY A 48 -4.80 14.07 -1.16
CA GLY A 48 -5.79 15.11 -0.89
C GLY A 48 -5.16 16.50 -0.75
N ASN A 49 -6.02 17.51 -0.78
CA ASN A 49 -5.64 18.93 -0.85
C ASN A 49 -5.34 19.58 0.51
N LYS A 50 -5.50 18.90 1.66
CA LYS A 50 -5.21 19.59 2.92
C LYS A 50 -3.70 19.70 3.12
N GLU A 51 -3.22 20.94 2.96
CA GLU A 51 -1.89 21.40 3.34
C GLU A 51 -1.72 21.34 4.86
N GLY A 52 -1.30 20.18 5.34
CA GLY A 52 -0.52 20.04 6.56
C GLY A 52 0.66 19.14 6.22
N ALA A 53 1.77 19.25 6.94
CA ALA A 53 2.90 18.32 6.81
C ALA A 53 2.40 16.90 7.15
N ARG A 54 1.91 16.18 6.13
CA ARG A 54 1.35 14.86 6.30
C ARG A 54 2.48 13.84 6.22
N PRO A 55 2.69 13.02 7.24
CA PRO A 55 3.75 12.03 7.24
C PRO A 55 3.55 10.90 6.20
N THR A 56 2.40 10.81 5.54
CA THR A 56 2.08 9.77 4.54
C THR A 56 2.59 10.04 3.14
N ALA A 57 2.85 11.31 2.82
CA ALA A 57 3.35 11.67 1.51
C ALA A 57 4.80 11.21 1.41
N LEU A 58 5.02 10.07 0.76
CA LEU A 58 6.34 9.61 0.37
C LEU A 58 6.97 10.71 -0.46
N THR A 59 7.95 11.40 0.13
CA THR A 59 8.61 12.54 -0.49
C THR A 59 10.09 12.27 -0.69
N LEU A 60 10.59 12.68 -1.85
CA LEU A 60 12.01 12.69 -2.15
C LEU A 60 12.39 14.09 -2.60
N VAL A 61 13.28 14.75 -1.85
CA VAL A 61 13.64 16.17 -2.09
C VAL A 61 12.39 17.06 -2.18
N GLY A 62 11.42 16.85 -1.28
CA GLY A 62 10.16 17.59 -1.24
C GLY A 62 9.12 17.22 -2.32
N GLN A 63 9.42 16.27 -3.22
CA GLN A 63 8.49 15.83 -4.27
C GLN A 63 7.75 14.57 -3.85
N ARG A 64 6.42 14.52 -4.03
CA ARG A 64 5.62 13.34 -3.67
C ARG A 64 5.74 12.25 -4.73
N ILE A 65 5.77 10.97 -4.33
CA ILE A 65 5.68 9.86 -5.30
C ILE A 65 4.33 9.92 -6.01
N ALA A 66 4.32 9.84 -7.33
CA ALA A 66 3.09 9.78 -8.12
C ALA A 66 2.74 8.34 -8.50
N ARG A 67 3.77 7.52 -8.74
CA ARG A 67 3.62 6.17 -9.27
C ARG A 67 4.78 5.28 -8.80
N LEU A 68 4.45 4.03 -8.49
CA LEU A 68 5.40 2.96 -8.22
C LEU A 68 5.09 1.79 -9.15
N GLU A 69 6.06 1.34 -9.91
CA GLU A 69 5.96 0.12 -10.73
C GLU A 69 6.80 -0.96 -10.09
N VAL A 70 6.22 -2.14 -9.93
CA VAL A 70 6.89 -3.29 -9.34
C VAL A 70 6.89 -4.44 -10.34
N THR A 71 8.08 -4.96 -10.62
CA THR A 71 8.26 -6.23 -11.33
C THR A 71 8.87 -7.22 -10.35
N LYS A 72 8.26 -8.40 -10.23
CA LYS A 72 8.73 -9.51 -9.41
C LYS A 72 9.01 -10.72 -10.30
N THR A 73 10.20 -11.28 -10.14
CA THR A 73 10.62 -12.53 -10.79
C THR A 73 11.35 -13.41 -9.78
N GLY A 74 10.64 -14.40 -9.23
CA GLY A 74 11.13 -15.23 -8.13
C GLY A 74 11.45 -14.41 -6.88
N ARG A 75 12.73 -14.42 -6.46
CA ARG A 75 13.21 -13.70 -5.27
C ARG A 75 13.66 -12.26 -5.53
N ILE A 76 13.64 -11.82 -6.79
CA ILE A 76 14.09 -10.49 -7.20
C ILE A 76 12.87 -9.60 -7.41
N LYS A 77 12.93 -8.39 -6.87
CA LYS A 77 11.97 -7.31 -7.17
C LYS A 77 12.71 -6.08 -7.69
N LEU A 78 12.20 -5.52 -8.77
CA LEU A 78 12.54 -4.20 -9.27
C LEU A 78 11.38 -3.26 -8.94
N LEU A 79 11.67 -2.17 -8.24
CA LEU A 79 10.73 -1.10 -7.96
C LEU A 79 11.20 0.18 -8.65
N LEU A 80 10.36 0.76 -9.49
CA LEU A 80 10.60 2.02 -10.18
C LEU A 80 9.58 3.06 -9.69
N SER A 81 10.07 4.07 -8.97
CA SER A 81 9.25 5.15 -8.44
C SER A 81 9.39 6.39 -9.33
N SER A 82 8.27 7.02 -9.68
CA SER A 82 8.22 8.33 -10.34
C SER A 82 7.61 9.36 -9.40
N PHE A 83 8.25 10.51 -9.26
CA PHE A 83 7.85 11.60 -8.37
C PHE A 83 7.21 12.76 -9.15
N SER A 84 6.40 13.57 -8.47
CA SER A 84 5.61 14.65 -9.07
C SER A 84 6.44 15.73 -9.78
N GLY A 85 7.70 15.91 -9.40
CA GLY A 85 8.62 16.85 -10.07
C GLY A 85 9.55 16.17 -11.09
N GLY A 86 9.24 14.96 -11.53
CA GLY A 86 9.95 14.25 -12.61
C GLY A 86 11.15 13.42 -12.17
N ALA A 87 11.53 13.45 -10.89
CA ALA A 87 12.57 12.56 -10.38
C ALA A 87 12.13 11.09 -10.45
N THR A 88 13.11 10.18 -10.57
CA THR A 88 12.89 8.73 -10.56
C THR A 88 13.85 8.05 -9.59
N GLN A 89 13.37 7.02 -8.90
CA GLN A 89 14.18 6.16 -8.05
C GLN A 89 14.03 4.70 -8.50
N GLU A 90 15.13 3.97 -8.48
CA GLU A 90 15.20 2.57 -8.86
C GLU A 90 15.68 1.75 -7.67
N ILE A 91 14.93 0.71 -7.29
CA ILE A 91 15.28 -0.17 -6.17
C ILE A 91 15.31 -1.61 -6.66
N TRP A 92 16.40 -2.29 -6.35
CA TRP A 92 16.55 -3.72 -6.54
C TRP A 92 16.55 -4.41 -5.18
N ALA A 93 15.58 -5.29 -4.97
CA ALA A 93 15.47 -6.11 -3.77
C ALA A 93 15.70 -7.58 -4.10
N GLN A 94 16.46 -8.26 -3.24
CA GLN A 94 16.71 -9.70 -3.30
C GLN A 94 16.56 -10.29 -1.89
N GLY A 95 15.42 -10.94 -1.64
CA GLY A 95 15.10 -11.43 -0.29
C GLY A 95 15.07 -10.31 0.76
N PRO A 96 15.85 -10.40 1.86
CA PRO A 96 15.87 -9.40 2.93
C PRO A 96 16.78 -8.20 2.63
N LEU A 97 17.36 -8.11 1.43
CA LEU A 97 18.31 -7.07 1.06
C LEU A 97 17.73 -6.17 -0.01
N LEU A 98 18.07 -4.89 0.04
CA LEU A 98 17.76 -3.97 -1.05
C LEU A 98 18.88 -2.96 -1.28
N VAL A 99 18.99 -2.52 -2.51
CA VAL A 99 19.86 -1.45 -2.96
C VAL A 99 19.05 -0.53 -3.85
N LEU A 100 19.35 0.77 -3.81
CA LEU A 100 18.58 1.74 -4.58
C LEU A 100 19.47 2.82 -5.18
N ARG A 101 19.14 3.27 -6.38
CA ARG A 101 19.73 4.45 -7.00
C ARG A 101 18.87 5.65 -6.66
N ASP A 102 19.43 6.54 -5.83
CA ASP A 102 18.69 7.67 -5.27
C ASP A 102 19.00 8.96 -6.06
N PRO A 103 18.01 9.62 -6.66
CA PRO A 103 18.22 10.89 -7.34
C PRO A 103 18.69 12.01 -6.39
N ALA A 104 18.36 11.97 -5.10
CA ALA A 104 18.83 12.95 -4.12
C ALA A 104 20.34 12.85 -3.84
N PHE A 105 20.93 11.66 -3.99
CA PHE A 105 22.35 11.41 -3.74
C PHE A 105 23.16 11.34 -5.03
N GLN A 106 22.86 12.22 -6.00
CA GLN A 106 23.54 12.26 -7.30
C GLN A 106 23.55 10.88 -8.00
N GLN A 107 22.46 10.12 -7.87
CA GLN A 107 22.31 8.78 -8.46
C GLN A 107 23.31 7.73 -7.94
N LYS A 108 23.85 7.91 -6.72
CA LYS A 108 24.63 6.86 -6.05
C LYS A 108 23.75 5.68 -5.65
N ILE A 109 24.35 4.48 -5.63
CA ILE A 109 23.71 3.29 -5.08
C ILE A 109 23.80 3.31 -3.56
N VAL A 110 22.65 3.42 -2.92
CA VAL A 110 22.46 3.34 -1.47
C VAL A 110 22.12 1.91 -1.08
N ARG A 111 22.71 1.45 0.02
CA ARG A 111 22.66 0.09 0.53
C ARG A 111 21.78 0.02 1.78
N ARG A 112 20.77 -0.85 1.82
CA ARG A 112 19.88 -0.97 2.99
C ARG A 112 19.52 -2.43 3.30
N ASN A 113 19.25 -2.71 4.57
CA ASN A 113 18.54 -3.92 4.96
C ASN A 113 17.05 -3.71 4.68
N ALA A 114 16.38 -4.70 4.07
CA ALA A 114 14.95 -4.64 3.84
C ALA A 114 14.19 -4.90 5.14
N GLN A 115 12.94 -4.42 5.20
CA GLN A 115 12.05 -4.85 6.25
C GLN A 115 11.57 -6.29 6.00
N PRO A 116 11.50 -7.14 7.04
CA PRO A 116 10.81 -8.42 6.93
C PRO A 116 9.32 -8.17 6.70
N GLY A 117 8.79 -8.62 5.56
CA GLY A 117 7.37 -8.45 5.24
C GLY A 117 6.97 -9.02 3.89
N GLY A 118 5.65 -9.16 3.69
CA GLY A 118 4.96 -9.55 2.47
C GLY A 118 5.19 -8.56 1.30
N ASP A 119 4.46 -8.75 0.20
CA ASP A 119 4.45 -7.77 -0.91
C ASP A 119 3.45 -6.63 -0.68
N PHE A 120 2.57 -6.76 0.32
CA PHE A 120 1.54 -5.79 0.68
C PHE A 120 1.47 -5.53 2.20
N PRO A 121 2.59 -5.16 2.85
CA PRO A 121 2.66 -5.00 4.31
C PRO A 121 1.68 -3.97 4.88
N GLU A 122 1.30 -2.95 4.10
CA GLU A 122 0.37 -1.89 4.47
C GLU A 122 -1.09 -2.38 4.71
N PHE A 123 -1.37 -3.64 4.39
CA PHE A 123 -2.66 -4.29 4.63
C PHE A 123 -2.64 -5.28 5.81
N ALA A 124 -1.55 -5.36 6.59
CA ALA A 124 -1.42 -6.28 7.72
C ALA A 124 -2.46 -6.10 8.84
N TRP A 125 -3.16 -4.96 8.87
CA TRP A 125 -4.22 -4.66 9.83
C TRP A 125 -5.59 -5.27 9.46
N ILE A 126 -5.77 -5.78 8.24
CA ILE A 126 -7.03 -6.36 7.78
C ILE A 126 -7.36 -7.62 8.58
N SER A 127 -8.60 -7.70 9.08
CA SER A 127 -9.10 -8.87 9.81
C SER A 127 -10.63 -8.98 9.73
N ALA A 128 -11.19 -10.08 10.23
CA ALA A 128 -12.64 -10.27 10.25
C ALA A 128 -13.38 -9.15 11.02
N SER A 129 -12.76 -8.58 12.06
CA SER A 129 -13.40 -7.57 12.93
C SER A 129 -13.55 -6.20 12.27
N ASN A 130 -12.83 -5.94 11.17
CA ASN A 130 -12.90 -4.69 10.43
C ASN A 130 -13.51 -4.84 9.03
N PHE A 131 -14.05 -6.02 8.70
CA PHE A 131 -14.83 -6.25 7.48
C PHE A 131 -16.14 -5.45 7.52
N LYS A 132 -16.48 -4.81 6.41
CA LYS A 132 -17.70 -4.01 6.24
C LYS A 132 -18.69 -4.56 5.23
N GLY A 133 -18.28 -5.54 4.43
CA GLY A 133 -19.09 -6.12 3.37
C GLY A 133 -18.40 -6.05 2.03
N ARG A 134 -19.18 -6.24 0.96
CA ARG A 134 -18.77 -6.09 -0.43
C ARG A 134 -19.27 -4.78 -1.02
N GLU A 135 -18.43 -4.10 -1.79
CA GLU A 135 -18.82 -2.92 -2.56
C GLU A 135 -18.29 -3.00 -4.00
N THR A 136 -19.01 -2.40 -4.94
CA THR A 136 -18.50 -2.23 -6.31
C THR A 136 -17.73 -0.92 -6.41
N VAL A 137 -16.45 -1.01 -6.73
CA VAL A 137 -15.53 0.11 -6.89
C VAL A 137 -14.83 -0.01 -8.22
N ASP A 138 -14.81 1.07 -9.01
CA ASP A 138 -14.16 1.10 -10.34
C ASP A 138 -14.63 -0.06 -11.24
N LYS A 139 -15.94 -0.37 -11.16
CA LYS A 139 -16.63 -1.49 -11.85
C LYS A 139 -16.17 -2.89 -11.42
N LYS A 140 -15.53 -3.01 -10.26
CA LYS A 140 -15.06 -4.28 -9.70
C LYS A 140 -15.65 -4.50 -8.31
N GLU A 141 -16.22 -5.67 -8.06
CA GLU A 141 -16.61 -6.06 -6.70
C GLU A 141 -15.37 -6.23 -5.82
N CYS A 142 -15.40 -5.65 -4.63
CA CYS A 142 -14.32 -5.68 -3.66
C CYS A 142 -14.84 -6.06 -2.28
N LEU A 143 -14.05 -6.81 -1.52
CA LEU A 143 -14.17 -6.88 -0.06
C LEU A 143 -13.72 -5.54 0.53
N VAL A 144 -14.50 -5.00 1.47
CA VAL A 144 -14.20 -3.71 2.10
C VAL A 144 -13.85 -3.91 3.57
N PHE A 145 -12.74 -3.29 3.98
CA PHE A 145 -12.29 -3.26 5.36
C PHE A 145 -12.03 -1.82 5.78
N THR A 146 -12.41 -1.44 7.01
CA THR A 146 -12.25 -0.06 7.50
C THR A 146 -11.73 0.00 8.92
N GLY A 147 -10.88 0.98 9.24
CA GLY A 147 -10.47 1.27 10.62
C GLY A 147 -9.96 2.69 10.78
N GLU A 148 -9.40 3.00 11.95
CA GLU A 148 -8.78 4.30 12.24
C GLU A 148 -7.35 4.10 12.71
N PHE A 149 -6.40 4.71 12.00
CA PHE A 149 -4.97 4.45 12.17
C PHE A 149 -4.14 5.73 12.07
N TYR A 150 -2.92 5.67 12.61
CA TYR A 150 -1.96 6.75 12.41
C TYR A 150 -1.41 6.69 10.98
N PRO A 151 -1.42 7.81 10.24
CA PRO A 151 -0.98 7.84 8.84
C PRO A 151 0.42 7.26 8.60
N LEU A 152 1.36 7.46 9.53
CA LEU A 152 2.73 6.92 9.48
C LEU A 152 2.82 5.41 9.34
N GLN A 153 1.82 4.65 9.79
CA GLN A 153 1.81 3.19 9.66
C GLN A 153 1.77 2.73 8.21
N PHE A 154 1.36 3.62 7.30
CA PHE A 154 1.27 3.36 5.87
C PHE A 154 2.40 4.00 5.09
N ALA A 155 3.29 4.75 5.75
CA ALA A 155 4.51 5.24 5.12
C ALA A 155 5.44 4.05 4.83
N ASP A 156 6.01 3.96 3.63
CA ASP A 156 6.99 2.92 3.31
C ASP A 156 8.33 3.25 3.99
N PRO A 157 8.77 2.46 4.98
CA PRO A 157 10.01 2.70 5.71
C PRO A 157 11.27 2.42 4.87
N ALA A 158 11.18 1.65 3.78
CA ALA A 158 12.31 1.48 2.85
C ALA A 158 12.57 2.76 2.03
N LEU A 159 11.51 3.54 1.79
CA LEU A 159 11.54 4.84 1.11
C LEU A 159 11.80 6.01 2.07
N TYR A 160 11.56 5.82 3.37
CA TYR A 160 11.82 6.81 4.42
C TYR A 160 13.28 6.76 4.90
N VAL A 161 14.24 7.30 4.14
CA VAL A 161 15.40 7.98 4.74
C VAL A 161 15.85 9.09 3.80
N ILE A 162 15.44 10.32 4.09
CA ILE A 162 16.30 11.51 4.13
C ILE A 162 15.71 12.45 5.19
N VAL A 163 16.11 12.29 6.44
CA VAL A 163 16.20 13.44 7.36
C VAL A 163 17.66 13.88 7.30
N THR A 164 17.98 14.79 6.39
CA THR A 164 19.28 15.48 6.34
C THR A 164 19.13 16.88 6.94
N ALA A 165 18.51 16.97 8.11
CA ALA A 165 18.52 18.18 8.89
C ALA A 165 19.16 17.85 10.24
N ASP A 166 20.07 18.71 10.69
CA ASP A 166 20.71 18.64 12.01
C ASP A 166 19.68 18.73 13.16
N ASP A 167 18.41 19.03 12.83
CA ASP A 167 17.24 18.82 13.67
C ASP A 167 16.36 17.70 13.10
N PRO A 168 16.17 16.56 13.81
CA PRO A 168 15.14 15.62 13.42
C PRO A 168 13.79 16.33 13.48
N PRO A 169 12.99 16.37 12.39
CA PRO A 169 11.66 16.95 12.46
C PRO A 169 10.92 16.18 13.55
N GLN A 170 10.41 16.89 14.55
CA GLN A 170 9.45 16.29 15.47
C GLN A 170 8.27 15.82 14.62
N ILE A 171 8.19 14.51 14.41
CA ILE A 171 7.10 13.92 13.67
C ILE A 171 5.90 13.96 14.63
N ASP A 172 5.10 15.00 14.53
CA ASP A 172 3.75 14.97 15.11
C ASP A 172 3.01 13.81 14.44
N LEU A 173 2.74 12.75 15.21
CA LEU A 173 2.01 11.58 14.74
C LEU A 173 0.62 11.96 14.20
N GLY A 174 0.14 13.16 14.57
CA GLY A 174 -1.15 13.68 14.22
C GLY A 174 -2.28 12.89 14.90
N SER A 175 -3.50 13.12 14.43
CA SER A 175 -4.66 12.33 14.81
C SER A 175 -4.77 11.08 13.94
N LYS A 176 -5.45 10.04 14.44
CA LYS A 176 -5.87 8.92 13.61
C LYS A 176 -6.76 9.41 12.48
N VAL A 177 -6.63 8.79 11.31
CA VAL A 177 -7.47 9.05 10.14
C VAL A 177 -8.25 7.79 9.78
N PRO A 178 -9.43 7.92 9.17
CA PRO A 178 -10.14 6.77 8.62
C PRO A 178 -9.30 6.13 7.52
N VAL A 179 -9.24 4.80 7.52
CA VAL A 179 -8.56 3.99 6.52
C VAL A 179 -9.54 2.99 5.95
N THR A 180 -9.58 2.87 4.62
CA THR A 180 -10.41 1.89 3.91
C THR A 180 -9.58 1.10 2.92
N ALA A 181 -9.63 -0.21 2.98
CA ALA A 181 -8.99 -1.11 2.02
C ALA A 181 -10.06 -1.84 1.19
N TYR A 182 -9.78 -1.95 -0.12
CA TYR A 182 -10.59 -2.65 -1.09
C TYR A 182 -9.76 -3.79 -1.67
N ILE A 183 -10.23 -5.02 -1.46
CA ILE A 183 -9.51 -6.24 -1.84
C ILE A 183 -10.35 -7.05 -2.84
N ASP A 184 -9.70 -7.57 -3.87
CA ASP A 184 -10.35 -8.45 -4.84
C ASP A 184 -10.88 -9.74 -4.16
N PRO A 185 -12.16 -10.09 -4.32
CA PRO A 185 -12.78 -11.23 -3.64
C PRO A 185 -12.34 -12.59 -4.19
N VAL A 186 -11.63 -12.64 -5.32
CA VAL A 186 -11.12 -13.87 -5.96
C VAL A 186 -9.61 -13.98 -5.75
N THR A 187 -8.85 -12.99 -6.21
CA THR A 187 -7.38 -13.06 -6.18
C THR A 187 -6.80 -12.70 -4.81
N ARG A 188 -7.59 -12.05 -3.94
CA ARG A 188 -7.15 -11.46 -2.67
C ARG A 188 -6.06 -10.40 -2.83
N PHE A 189 -5.85 -9.87 -4.04
CA PHE A 189 -4.94 -8.76 -4.26
C PHE A 189 -5.59 -7.43 -3.91
N PRO A 190 -4.79 -6.47 -3.42
CA PRO A 190 -5.28 -5.12 -3.18
C PRO A 190 -5.75 -4.50 -4.49
N VAL A 191 -6.85 -3.76 -4.42
CA VAL A 191 -7.37 -2.94 -5.52
C VAL A 191 -7.16 -1.47 -5.19
N LYS A 192 -7.48 -1.07 -3.95
CA LYS A 192 -7.36 0.32 -3.50
C LYS A 192 -7.15 0.40 -1.99
N LEU A 193 -6.38 1.39 -1.56
CA LEU A 193 -6.21 1.78 -0.17
C LEU A 193 -6.45 3.28 -0.04
N VAL A 194 -7.34 3.68 0.85
CA VAL A 194 -7.62 5.08 1.18
C VAL A 194 -7.17 5.32 2.61
N VAL A 195 -6.29 6.30 2.83
CA VAL A 195 -5.77 6.71 4.14
C VAL A 195 -6.09 8.19 4.33
N GLY A 196 -7.13 8.48 5.10
CA GLY A 196 -7.72 9.81 5.14
C GLY A 196 -8.29 10.19 3.77
N ASP A 197 -7.64 11.13 3.10
CA ASP A 197 -7.93 11.60 1.74
C ASP A 197 -6.84 11.22 0.73
N ASP A 198 -5.78 10.51 1.16
CA ASP A 198 -4.79 9.94 0.25
C ASP A 198 -5.32 8.60 -0.29
N THR A 199 -5.18 8.39 -1.60
CA THR A 199 -5.62 7.17 -2.29
C THR A 199 -4.45 6.50 -2.98
N ARG A 200 -4.35 5.18 -2.84
CA ARG A 200 -3.44 4.29 -3.57
C ARG A 200 -4.27 3.31 -4.37
N THR A 201 -4.04 3.25 -5.67
CA THR A 201 -4.73 2.30 -6.56
C THR A 201 -3.73 1.29 -7.10
N TYR A 202 -4.06 0.01 -6.95
CA TYR A 202 -3.22 -1.11 -7.34
C TYR A 202 -3.75 -1.72 -8.63
N THR A 203 -2.87 -1.90 -9.61
CA THR A 203 -3.23 -2.48 -10.91
C THR A 203 -2.23 -3.55 -11.26
N PHE A 204 -2.70 -4.79 -11.34
CA PHE A 204 -1.90 -5.94 -11.76
C PHE A 204 -1.99 -6.09 -13.27
N THR A 205 -0.86 -6.31 -13.91
CA THR A 205 -0.75 -6.50 -15.36
C THR A 205 -0.18 -7.87 -15.68
N ASP A 206 -0.05 -8.17 -16.97
CA ASP A 206 0.51 -9.44 -17.43
C ASP A 206 1.90 -9.70 -16.83
N ALA A 207 2.16 -10.98 -16.59
CA ALA A 207 3.44 -11.45 -16.08
C ALA A 207 4.61 -10.94 -16.95
N PRO A 208 5.79 -10.67 -16.37
CA PRO A 208 6.97 -10.39 -17.15
C PRO A 208 7.29 -11.55 -18.10
N GLU A 209 7.65 -11.24 -19.34
CA GLU A 209 8.07 -12.26 -20.33
C GLU A 209 9.43 -12.89 -19.99
N GLN A 210 10.24 -12.19 -19.20
CA GLN A 210 11.60 -12.59 -18.86
C GLN A 210 11.88 -12.38 -17.37
N ALA A 211 12.71 -13.24 -16.80
CA ALA A 211 13.21 -13.06 -15.45
C ALA A 211 14.05 -11.77 -15.35
N LEU A 212 13.96 -11.06 -14.23
CA LEU A 212 14.80 -9.90 -13.99
C LEU A 212 16.26 -10.32 -13.84
N VAL A 213 17.14 -9.52 -14.43
CA VAL A 213 18.58 -9.62 -14.25
C VAL A 213 19.04 -8.34 -13.54
N ILE A 214 19.56 -8.49 -12.32
CA ILE A 214 20.08 -7.36 -11.55
C ILE A 214 21.31 -6.78 -12.27
N PRO A 215 21.38 -5.47 -12.55
CA PRO A 215 22.55 -4.87 -13.18
C PRO A 215 23.83 -5.02 -12.32
N GLN A 216 24.99 -5.05 -12.96
CA GLN A 216 26.26 -5.42 -12.32
C GLN A 216 26.65 -4.51 -11.14
N ASP A 217 26.40 -3.21 -11.26
CA ASP A 217 26.66 -2.23 -10.20
C ASP A 217 25.78 -2.47 -8.96
N PHE A 218 24.50 -2.82 -9.16
CA PHE A 218 23.59 -3.23 -8.09
C PHE A 218 23.97 -4.59 -7.50
N GLN A 219 24.43 -5.56 -8.31
CA GLN A 219 24.93 -6.83 -7.79
C GLN A 219 26.12 -6.64 -6.83
N ALA A 220 27.08 -5.80 -7.20
CA ALA A 220 28.22 -5.48 -6.35
C ALA A 220 27.78 -4.80 -5.03
N ALA A 221 26.78 -3.91 -5.10
CA ALA A 221 26.23 -3.28 -3.92
C ALA A 221 25.48 -4.27 -3.02
N LEU A 222 24.69 -5.19 -3.58
CA LEU A 222 23.99 -6.23 -2.83
C LEU A 222 24.95 -7.19 -2.14
N ALA A 223 26.05 -7.57 -2.80
CA ALA A 223 27.07 -8.41 -2.20
C ALA A 223 27.69 -7.77 -0.95
N ASP A 224 27.97 -6.46 -0.97
CA ASP A 224 28.44 -5.71 0.20
C ASP A 224 27.41 -5.71 1.34
N VAL A 225 26.11 -5.51 1.03
CA VAL A 225 25.05 -5.59 2.06
C VAL A 225 24.94 -6.99 2.64
N GLN A 226 24.96 -8.03 1.78
CA GLN A 226 24.89 -9.42 2.21
C GLN A 226 26.04 -9.78 3.15
N GLN A 227 27.26 -9.31 2.85
CA GLN A 227 28.42 -9.53 3.70
C GLN A 227 28.24 -8.90 5.09
N ARG A 228 27.74 -7.66 5.15
CA ARG A 228 27.43 -6.96 6.42
C ARG A 228 26.31 -7.65 7.20
N TYR A 229 25.24 -8.05 6.52
CA TYR A 229 24.13 -8.78 7.11
C TYR A 229 24.61 -10.09 7.73
N ASN A 230 25.41 -10.87 7.01
CA ASN A 230 25.98 -12.12 7.51
C ASN A 230 26.89 -11.92 8.72
N ALA A 231 27.61 -10.79 8.81
CA ALA A 231 28.42 -10.45 9.97
C ALA A 231 27.57 -10.13 11.20
N LEU A 232 26.41 -9.51 11.03
CA LEU A 232 25.48 -9.17 12.11
C LEU A 232 24.64 -10.36 12.60
N VAL A 233 24.28 -11.28 11.69
CA VAL A 233 23.41 -12.43 11.98
C VAL A 233 24.21 -13.70 12.31
N LYS A 234 25.54 -13.66 12.23
CA LYS A 234 26.38 -14.73 12.77
C LYS A 234 26.07 -14.88 14.26
N PRO A 235 25.70 -16.08 14.74
CA PRO A 235 25.51 -16.30 16.17
C PRO A 235 26.83 -15.97 16.86
N LEU A 236 26.79 -15.07 17.84
CA LEU A 236 27.85 -14.94 18.82
C LEU A 236 28.04 -16.34 19.41
N SER A 237 29.12 -17.02 19.05
CA SER A 237 29.48 -18.27 19.68
C SER A 237 29.63 -17.96 21.18
N PRO A 238 28.96 -18.71 22.08
CA PRO A 238 29.17 -18.51 23.51
C PRO A 238 30.66 -18.71 23.85
N PRO A 239 31.21 -17.94 24.81
CA PRO A 239 32.58 -18.14 25.29
C PRO A 239 32.77 -19.51 25.95
#